data_AF-A0A3D2J247-F1
#
_entry.id   AF-A0A3D2J247-F1
#
_cell.length_a   1.000
_cell.length_b   1.000
_cell.length_c   1.000
_cell.angle_alpha   90.00
_cell.angle_beta   90.00
_cell.angle_gamma   90.00
#
_symmetry.space_group_name_H-M   'P 1'
#
loop_
_entity.id
_entity.type
_entity.pdbx_description
1 polymer ?
#
loop_
_entity_poly.entity_id
_entity_poly.type
_entity_poly.pdbx_seq_one_letter_code
_entity_poly.pdbx_strand_id
1 'polypeptide(L)'
;MRFSSRSKVSVTISLAALLLLVGAFAFYGFVGNKSAAHAANATTSFKGTLGKAKLTSSVNSASLAKSNVASTTHKVMPMRGRPKSGGVTTAIVGRPGVANTSVDAGSLLHNFNGVDAIDNSNATGGYDLEPPDEGMGAGNGYVVNFVNLTGAIYKSNGSIAAGPFPLGLPGVAGGFFNEDILNNLVSDPRVYFDASTHTWFAEVLVEVISNGAPVSSHIDLAVNTSGNPTTAWNIYQIDTTDANNAGCPCLPDYT
;
A
#
# COMPACT_ATOMS: atom_id res chain seq x y z
N MET A 1 70.40 16.27 -23.71
CA MET A 1 69.41 15.52 -22.90
C MET A 1 68.43 14.87 -23.86
N ARG A 2 68.46 13.53 -24.01
CA ARG A 2 67.56 12.78 -24.91
C ARG A 2 66.30 12.41 -24.12
N PHE A 3 65.19 13.10 -24.38
CA PHE A 3 63.89 12.68 -23.85
C PHE A 3 63.45 11.39 -24.54
N SER A 4 63.35 10.33 -23.74
CA SER A 4 62.92 8.98 -24.11
C SER A 4 61.55 8.98 -24.82
N SER A 5 61.47 8.37 -26.01
CA SER A 5 60.22 8.22 -26.77
C SER A 5 59.19 7.31 -26.10
N ARG A 6 59.55 6.63 -25.00
CA ARG A 6 58.66 5.73 -24.25
C ARG A 6 57.55 6.47 -23.50
N SER A 7 57.74 7.76 -23.16
CA SER A 7 56.74 8.55 -22.43
C SER A 7 55.52 8.90 -23.30
N LYS A 8 55.73 9.23 -24.58
CA LYS A 8 54.63 9.66 -25.47
C LYS A 8 53.67 8.52 -25.79
N VAL A 9 54.20 7.31 -26.03
CA VAL A 9 53.40 6.12 -26.33
C VAL A 9 52.55 5.69 -25.11
N SER A 10 53.11 5.76 -23.91
CA SER A 10 52.37 5.43 -22.68
C SER A 10 51.24 6.42 -22.41
N VAL A 11 51.47 7.73 -22.65
CA VAL A 11 50.43 8.75 -22.48
C VAL A 11 49.31 8.58 -23.50
N THR A 12 49.63 8.27 -24.76
CA THR A 12 48.61 8.03 -25.78
C THR A 12 47.77 6.79 -25.50
N ILE A 13 48.37 5.71 -24.98
CA ILE A 13 47.62 4.49 -24.63
C ILE A 13 46.70 4.76 -23.43
N SER A 14 47.18 5.46 -22.41
CA SER A 14 46.34 5.82 -21.25
C SER A 14 45.18 6.74 -21.61
N LEU A 15 45.40 7.71 -22.52
CA LEU A 15 44.33 8.61 -22.98
C LEU A 15 43.27 7.85 -23.80
N ALA A 16 43.72 6.93 -24.67
CA ALA A 16 42.81 6.08 -25.45
C ALA A 16 41.98 5.14 -24.56
N ALA A 17 42.59 4.56 -23.52
CA ALA A 17 41.88 3.72 -22.55
C ALA A 17 40.84 4.52 -21.75
N LEU A 18 41.16 5.75 -21.34
CA LEU A 18 40.23 6.62 -20.62
C LEU A 18 39.05 7.03 -21.51
N LEU A 19 39.30 7.38 -22.77
CA LEU A 19 38.26 7.72 -23.74
C LEU A 19 37.31 6.54 -24.02
N LEU A 20 37.84 5.31 -24.10
CA LEU A 20 37.03 4.11 -24.25
C LEU A 20 36.18 3.83 -23.01
N LEU A 21 36.72 4.04 -21.81
CA LEU A 21 35.99 3.87 -20.55
C LEU A 21 34.84 4.88 -20.41
N VAL A 22 35.13 6.16 -20.65
CA VAL A 22 34.11 7.23 -20.62
C VAL A 22 33.06 7.00 -21.72
N GLY A 23 33.49 6.60 -22.91
CA GLY A 23 32.61 6.22 -24.01
C GLY A 23 31.68 5.06 -23.66
N ALA A 24 32.20 4.00 -23.02
CA ALA A 24 31.41 2.86 -22.59
C ALA A 24 30.36 3.23 -21.52
N PHE A 25 30.72 4.06 -20.53
CA PHE A 25 29.77 4.56 -19.53
C PHE A 25 28.70 5.48 -20.12
N ALA A 26 29.07 6.36 -21.05
CA ALA A 26 28.12 7.22 -21.76
C ALA A 26 27.17 6.41 -22.66
N PHE A 27 27.69 5.38 -23.34
CA PHE A 27 26.90 4.48 -24.17
C PHE A 27 25.96 3.61 -23.33
N TYR A 28 26.40 3.13 -22.17
CA TYR A 28 25.54 2.41 -21.23
C TYR A 28 24.46 3.31 -20.61
N GLY A 29 24.74 4.60 -20.38
CA GLY A 29 23.72 5.56 -19.95
C GLY A 29 22.69 5.90 -21.04
N PHE A 30 23.06 5.77 -22.32
CA PHE A 30 22.19 6.07 -23.46
C PHE A 30 21.40 4.84 -23.97
N VAL A 31 22.00 3.65 -23.88
CA VAL A 31 21.46 2.37 -24.38
C VAL A 31 20.95 1.47 -23.25
N GLY A 32 21.36 1.71 -22.00
CA GLY A 32 20.82 1.03 -20.84
C GLY A 32 19.30 1.14 -20.83
N ASN A 33 18.62 0.00 -20.69
CA ASN A 33 17.17 -0.14 -20.77
C ASN A 33 16.50 1.06 -20.12
N LYS A 34 15.90 1.92 -20.94
CA LYS A 34 14.90 2.85 -20.46
C LYS A 34 13.74 1.97 -20.03
N SER A 35 13.70 1.59 -18.76
CA SER A 35 12.46 1.18 -18.13
C SER A 35 11.51 2.33 -18.41
N ALA A 36 10.59 2.14 -19.36
CA ALA A 36 9.58 3.13 -19.60
C ALA A 36 8.91 3.35 -18.24
N ALA A 37 8.95 4.57 -17.72
CA ALA A 37 8.10 4.92 -16.60
C ALA A 37 6.67 4.71 -17.12
N HIS A 38 6.04 3.62 -16.70
CA HIS A 38 4.62 3.38 -16.96
C HIS A 38 3.84 4.21 -15.94
N ALA A 39 4.09 5.52 -15.91
CA ALA A 39 3.07 6.44 -15.43
C ALA A 39 1.96 6.32 -16.46
N ALA A 40 0.79 5.86 -16.03
CA ALA A 40 -0.41 5.98 -16.84
C ALA A 40 -0.60 7.48 -17.15
N ASN A 41 -0.14 7.92 -18.32
CA ASN A 41 -0.47 9.25 -18.86
C ASN A 41 -1.97 9.37 -19.19
N ALA A 42 -2.75 8.32 -18.91
CA ALA A 42 -4.19 8.38 -18.83
C ALA A 42 -4.61 8.95 -17.46
N THR A 43 -4.27 10.20 -17.18
CA THR A 43 -5.20 11.00 -16.38
C THR A 43 -6.44 11.17 -17.24
N THR A 44 -7.34 10.19 -17.20
CA THR A 44 -8.72 10.39 -17.62
C THR A 44 -9.22 11.53 -16.75
N SER A 45 -9.54 12.68 -17.34
CA SER A 45 -10.13 13.77 -16.56
C SER A 45 -11.37 13.20 -15.85
N PHE A 46 -11.31 13.16 -14.52
CA PHE A 46 -12.45 12.75 -13.73
C PHE A 46 -13.45 13.89 -13.76
N LYS A 47 -14.50 13.75 -14.57
CA LYS A 47 -15.68 14.63 -14.50
C LYS A 47 -16.58 14.14 -13.38
N GLY A 48 -16.20 14.43 -12.14
CA GLY A 48 -17.05 14.25 -10.98
C GLY A 48 -16.85 15.41 -9.99
N THR A 49 -17.73 15.49 -8.99
CA THR A 49 -17.55 16.41 -7.88
C THR A 49 -16.23 16.07 -7.18
N LEU A 50 -15.34 17.05 -7.03
CA LEU A 50 -14.12 16.85 -6.26
C LEU A 50 -14.50 16.48 -4.82
N GLY A 51 -14.16 15.25 -4.42
CA GLY A 51 -14.22 14.83 -3.02
C GLY A 51 -13.27 15.69 -2.17
N LYS A 52 -13.61 15.90 -0.90
CA LYS A 52 -12.73 16.58 0.05
C LYS A 52 -12.07 15.52 0.93
N ALA A 53 -10.74 15.53 0.97
CA ALA A 53 -9.97 14.77 1.95
C ALA A 53 -9.84 15.61 3.24
N LYS A 54 -10.26 15.07 4.38
CA LYS A 54 -10.16 15.72 5.69
C LYS A 54 -9.09 15.03 6.50
N LEU A 55 -8.06 15.76 6.94
CA LEU A 55 -7.10 15.25 7.92
C LEU A 55 -7.83 14.93 9.23
N THR A 56 -7.81 13.68 9.67
CA THR A 56 -8.49 13.21 10.89
C THR A 56 -7.52 12.97 12.03
N SER A 57 -6.35 12.38 11.74
CA SER A 57 -5.38 12.01 12.76
C SER A 57 -3.96 11.87 12.20
N SER A 58 -3.00 11.65 13.11
CA SER A 58 -1.67 11.20 12.77
C SER A 58 -1.27 10.05 13.68
N VAL A 59 -0.65 9.02 13.12
CA VAL A 59 -0.26 7.79 13.82
C VAL A 59 1.19 7.45 13.55
N ASN A 60 1.93 7.03 14.58
CA ASN A 60 3.26 6.45 14.41
C ASN A 60 3.17 4.94 14.58
N SER A 61 3.43 4.19 13.51
CA SER A 61 3.34 2.72 13.49
C SER A 61 4.27 2.06 14.51
N ALA A 62 5.42 2.67 14.84
CA ALA A 62 6.33 2.17 15.86
C ALA A 62 5.78 2.34 17.30
N SER A 63 4.78 3.19 17.51
CA SER A 63 4.15 3.45 18.81
C SER A 63 2.89 2.61 19.06
N LEU A 64 2.36 1.93 18.04
CA LEU A 64 1.19 1.09 18.18
C LEU A 64 1.50 -0.14 19.05
N ALA A 65 0.51 -0.53 19.85
CA ALA A 65 0.60 -1.74 20.65
C ALA A 65 0.80 -2.95 19.73
N LYS A 66 1.83 -3.74 20.03
CA LYS A 66 2.13 -4.97 19.29
C LYS A 66 1.18 -6.09 19.72
N SER A 67 0.66 -6.82 18.74
CA SER A 67 -0.24 -7.97 18.94
C SER A 67 0.54 -9.21 19.41
N ASN A 68 1.11 -9.19 20.61
CA ASN A 68 1.97 -10.28 21.12
C ASN A 68 1.22 -11.35 21.94
N VAL A 69 -0.10 -11.23 22.13
CA VAL A 69 -0.86 -12.17 22.96
C VAL A 69 -1.77 -12.99 22.06
N ALA A 70 -1.53 -14.30 22.03
CA ALA A 70 -2.43 -15.27 21.40
C ALA A 70 -3.82 -15.14 22.02
N SER A 71 -4.81 -14.68 21.26
CA SER A 71 -6.20 -14.74 21.72
C SER A 71 -6.59 -16.21 21.86
N THR A 72 -6.93 -16.64 23.07
CA THR A 72 -7.38 -18.01 23.34
C THR A 72 -8.84 -18.25 22.98
N THR A 73 -9.56 -17.19 22.59
CA THR A 73 -10.97 -17.24 22.21
C THR A 73 -11.13 -16.72 20.79
N HIS A 74 -11.50 -17.61 19.87
CA HIS A 74 -11.88 -17.26 18.51
C HIS A 74 -13.28 -16.68 18.48
N LYS A 75 -13.42 -15.53 17.84
CA LYS A 75 -14.67 -14.81 17.60
C LYS A 75 -14.83 -14.62 16.10
N VAL A 76 -16.08 -14.59 15.65
CA VAL A 76 -16.40 -14.28 14.26
C VAL A 76 -16.89 -12.85 14.22
N MET A 77 -16.43 -12.07 13.24
CA MET A 77 -16.97 -10.74 13.03
C MET A 77 -18.48 -10.81 12.70
N PRO A 78 -19.29 -9.86 13.19
CA PRO A 78 -20.70 -9.81 12.82
C PRO A 78 -20.82 -9.64 11.30
N MET A 79 -21.33 -10.67 10.62
CA MET A 79 -21.55 -10.59 9.17
C MET A 79 -22.68 -9.62 8.84
N ARG A 80 -22.49 -8.85 7.76
CA ARG A 80 -23.55 -8.00 7.20
C ARG A 80 -24.76 -8.86 6.83
N GLY A 81 -25.95 -8.40 7.22
CA GLY A 81 -27.20 -9.02 6.78
C GLY A 81 -27.30 -9.00 5.25
N ARG A 82 -27.76 -10.10 4.65
CA ARG A 82 -27.92 -10.20 3.18
C ARG A 82 -28.76 -9.02 2.67
N PRO A 83 -28.29 -8.23 1.69
CA PRO A 83 -29.10 -7.14 1.14
C PRO A 83 -30.40 -7.71 0.55
N LYS A 84 -31.53 -7.02 0.81
CA LYS A 84 -32.79 -7.31 0.11
C LYS A 84 -32.56 -6.96 -1.37
N SER A 85 -32.89 -7.86 -2.29
CA SER A 85 -32.53 -7.71 -3.70
C SER A 85 -33.01 -6.37 -4.27
N GLY A 86 -32.10 -5.44 -4.49
CA GLY A 86 -32.29 -4.32 -5.40
C GLY A 86 -32.01 -4.80 -6.82
N GLY A 87 -32.87 -4.44 -7.78
CA GLY A 87 -32.67 -4.82 -9.18
C GLY A 87 -31.30 -4.36 -9.66
N VAL A 88 -30.43 -5.32 -9.98
CA VAL A 88 -29.11 -5.05 -10.54
C VAL A 88 -29.31 -4.53 -11.96
N THR A 89 -29.20 -3.22 -12.16
CA THR A 89 -28.88 -2.68 -13.47
C THR A 89 -27.39 -2.90 -13.69
N THR A 90 -27.04 -3.82 -14.59
CA THR A 90 -25.67 -4.09 -14.98
C THR A 90 -25.03 -2.80 -15.51
N ALA A 91 -24.14 -2.18 -14.74
CA ALA A 91 -23.32 -1.11 -15.26
C ALA A 91 -22.34 -1.73 -16.28
N ILE A 92 -22.64 -1.57 -17.58
CA ILE A 92 -21.71 -1.93 -18.65
C ILE A 92 -20.69 -0.79 -18.76
N VAL A 93 -19.82 -0.66 -17.77
CA VAL A 93 -18.60 0.11 -17.91
C VAL A 93 -17.54 -0.89 -18.34
N GLY A 94 -16.98 -0.70 -19.54
CA GLY A 94 -15.92 -1.57 -20.04
C GLY A 94 -14.78 -1.59 -19.04
N ARG A 95 -14.41 -2.78 -18.54
CA ARG A 95 -13.29 -2.97 -17.62
C ARG A 95 -12.06 -2.25 -18.19
N PRO A 96 -11.39 -1.36 -17.43
CA PRO A 96 -10.14 -0.76 -17.86
C PRO A 96 -9.15 -1.87 -18.25
N GLY A 97 -8.79 -1.92 -19.53
CA GLY A 97 -7.81 -2.86 -20.05
C GLY A 97 -6.42 -2.25 -19.88
N VAL A 98 -5.60 -2.81 -18.99
CA VAL A 98 -4.19 -2.45 -18.89
C VAL A 98 -3.38 -3.43 -19.76
N ALA A 99 -2.45 -2.91 -20.55
CA ALA A 99 -1.54 -3.76 -21.32
C ALA A 99 -0.69 -4.60 -20.37
N ASN A 100 -0.49 -5.89 -20.69
CA ASN A 100 0.39 -6.76 -19.92
C ASN A 100 1.78 -6.13 -19.82
N THR A 101 2.29 -5.96 -18.60
CA THR A 101 3.67 -5.56 -18.39
C THR A 101 4.54 -6.81 -18.43
N SER A 102 5.63 -6.79 -19.20
CA SER A 102 6.60 -7.89 -19.17
C SER A 102 7.20 -7.97 -17.79
N VAL A 103 7.01 -9.09 -17.10
CA VAL A 103 7.71 -9.39 -15.85
C VAL A 103 9.10 -9.88 -16.24
N ASP A 104 10.15 -9.23 -15.74
CA ASP A 104 11.50 -9.73 -15.95
C ASP A 104 11.66 -11.06 -15.21
N ALA A 105 12.43 -11.99 -15.78
CA ALA A 105 12.65 -13.30 -15.17
C ALA A 105 13.59 -13.14 -13.97
N GLY A 106 13.04 -12.75 -12.82
CA GLY A 106 13.77 -12.58 -11.57
C GLY A 106 14.12 -13.92 -10.91
N SER A 107 15.24 -13.96 -10.20
CA SER A 107 15.54 -15.01 -9.23
C SER A 107 14.99 -14.62 -7.86
N LEU A 108 14.38 -15.56 -7.13
CA LEU A 108 14.02 -15.35 -5.73
C LEU A 108 15.29 -15.04 -4.92
N LEU A 109 15.43 -13.80 -4.46
CA LEU A 109 16.55 -13.39 -3.62
C LEU A 109 16.31 -13.81 -2.17
N HIS A 110 15.11 -13.49 -1.66
CA HIS A 110 14.69 -13.72 -0.28
C HIS A 110 13.18 -13.91 -0.20
N ASN A 111 12.74 -14.67 0.81
CA ASN A 111 11.34 -14.79 1.22
C ASN A 111 11.25 -14.73 2.74
N PHE A 112 10.09 -14.35 3.25
CA PHE A 112 9.78 -14.36 4.68
C PHE A 112 8.27 -14.54 4.86
N ASN A 113 7.86 -14.93 6.07
CA ASN A 113 6.44 -15.00 6.42
C ASN A 113 5.93 -13.60 6.75
N GLY A 114 4.86 -13.18 6.08
CA GLY A 114 4.15 -11.93 6.34
C GLY A 114 3.16 -12.06 7.49
N VAL A 115 2.17 -11.16 7.52
CA VAL A 115 1.05 -11.21 8.46
C VAL A 115 0.21 -12.46 8.18
N ASP A 116 -0.19 -13.18 9.22
CA ASP A 116 -1.04 -14.35 9.11
C ASP A 116 -2.38 -14.22 9.88
N ALA A 117 -3.22 -15.25 9.83
CA ALA A 117 -4.52 -15.28 10.50
C ALA A 117 -4.40 -15.26 12.04
N ILE A 118 -3.30 -15.78 12.60
CA ILE A 118 -3.05 -15.75 14.05
C ILE A 118 -2.73 -14.32 14.47
N ASP A 119 -1.87 -13.63 13.72
CA ASP A 119 -1.60 -12.21 13.91
C ASP A 119 -2.89 -11.40 13.81
N ASN A 120 -3.75 -11.72 12.84
CA ASN A 120 -5.05 -11.05 12.68
C ASN A 120 -5.97 -11.23 13.89
N SER A 121 -6.17 -12.46 14.34
CA SER A 121 -6.93 -12.75 15.56
C SER A 121 -6.35 -12.04 16.78
N ASN A 122 -5.02 -11.99 16.91
CA ASN A 122 -4.37 -11.35 18.06
C ASN A 122 -4.54 -9.84 18.05
N ALA A 123 -4.42 -9.20 16.88
CA ALA A 123 -4.55 -7.76 16.74
C ALA A 123 -5.98 -7.27 16.99
N THR A 124 -6.97 -8.07 16.62
CA THR A 124 -8.39 -7.71 16.74
C THR A 124 -9.02 -8.15 18.06
N GLY A 125 -8.29 -8.78 18.98
CA GLY A 125 -8.86 -9.26 20.26
C GLY A 125 -9.72 -10.53 20.12
N GLY A 126 -9.30 -11.39 19.19
CA GLY A 126 -9.83 -12.73 18.93
C GLY A 126 -10.71 -12.85 17.70
N TYR A 127 -10.94 -11.76 16.95
CA TYR A 127 -11.81 -11.80 15.78
C TYR A 127 -11.05 -12.31 14.55
N ASP A 128 -11.56 -13.39 13.98
CA ASP A 128 -11.10 -13.88 12.70
C ASP A 128 -11.88 -13.22 11.57
N LEU A 129 -11.17 -12.80 10.52
CA LEU A 129 -11.75 -12.15 9.36
C LEU A 129 -11.41 -12.94 8.12
N GLU A 130 -12.47 -13.43 7.47
CA GLU A 130 -12.38 -14.17 6.23
C GLU A 130 -13.44 -13.68 5.22
N PRO A 131 -13.13 -13.69 3.91
CA PRO A 131 -11.87 -14.13 3.30
C PRO A 131 -10.71 -13.14 3.58
N PRO A 132 -9.44 -13.58 3.51
CA PRO A 132 -8.31 -12.70 3.71
C PRO A 132 -8.14 -11.69 2.57
N ASP A 133 -8.15 -10.41 2.91
CA ASP A 133 -7.87 -9.29 2.00
C ASP A 133 -6.43 -8.79 2.23
N GLU A 134 -5.54 -8.95 1.25
CA GLU A 134 -4.14 -8.53 1.36
C GLU A 134 -3.86 -7.22 0.61
N GLY A 135 -3.27 -6.25 1.33
CA GLY A 135 -2.65 -5.04 0.80
C GLY A 135 -1.16 -5.03 1.11
N MET A 136 -0.30 -5.03 0.08
CA MET A 136 1.15 -5.00 0.27
C MET A 136 1.83 -4.01 -0.67
N GLY A 137 2.80 -3.27 -0.14
CA GLY A 137 3.68 -2.39 -0.89
C GLY A 137 5.15 -2.60 -0.51
N ALA A 138 6.05 -2.54 -1.48
CA ALA A 138 7.49 -2.65 -1.28
C ALA A 138 8.22 -1.46 -1.90
N GLY A 139 9.19 -0.90 -1.18
CA GLY A 139 9.87 0.32 -1.59
C GLY A 139 10.87 0.82 -0.54
N ASN A 140 11.86 1.59 -0.96
CA ASN A 140 12.81 2.29 -0.07
C ASN A 140 13.41 1.44 1.08
N GLY A 141 13.64 0.13 0.86
CA GLY A 141 14.20 -0.78 1.87
C GLY A 141 13.19 -1.39 2.86
N TYR A 142 11.88 -1.21 2.61
CA TYR A 142 10.79 -1.72 3.44
C TYR A 142 9.76 -2.50 2.63
N VAL A 143 9.02 -3.36 3.33
CA VAL A 143 7.78 -3.98 2.88
C VAL A 143 6.72 -3.67 3.93
N VAL A 144 5.62 -3.06 3.52
CA VAL A 144 4.46 -2.81 4.38
C VAL A 144 3.38 -3.81 3.93
N ASN A 145 2.93 -4.66 4.85
CA ASN A 145 2.00 -5.75 4.58
C ASN A 145 0.83 -5.67 5.55
N PHE A 146 -0.34 -5.40 5.00
CA PHE A 146 -1.62 -5.33 5.67
C PHE A 146 -2.46 -6.51 5.20
N VAL A 147 -3.01 -7.27 6.14
CA VAL A 147 -3.92 -8.38 5.85
C VAL A 147 -5.14 -8.22 6.76
N ASN A 148 -6.32 -8.11 6.17
CA ASN A 148 -7.56 -7.80 6.87
C ASN A 148 -7.44 -6.55 7.75
N LEU A 149 -7.36 -6.74 9.08
CA LEU A 149 -7.29 -5.68 10.09
C LEU A 149 -5.96 -5.64 10.82
N THR A 150 -4.92 -6.21 10.21
CA THR A 150 -3.58 -6.28 10.83
C THR A 150 -2.52 -5.81 9.88
N GLY A 151 -1.60 -4.99 10.39
CA GLY A 151 -0.47 -4.48 9.64
C GLY A 151 0.86 -4.83 10.29
N ALA A 152 1.86 -5.09 9.46
CA ALA A 152 3.25 -5.16 9.87
C ALA A 152 4.14 -4.46 8.83
N ILE A 153 5.28 -3.96 9.31
CA ILE A 153 6.30 -3.33 8.50
C ILE A 153 7.57 -4.14 8.65
N TYR A 154 8.11 -4.60 7.53
CA TYR A 154 9.34 -5.36 7.44
C TYR A 154 10.42 -4.55 6.73
N LYS A 155 11.67 -4.86 7.00
CA LYS A 155 12.80 -4.50 6.14
C LYS A 155 12.82 -5.44 4.94
N SER A 156 13.50 -5.07 3.86
CA SER A 156 13.63 -5.92 2.65
C SER A 156 14.25 -7.30 2.90
N ASN A 157 14.94 -7.50 4.02
CA ASN A 157 15.47 -8.80 4.44
C ASN A 157 14.46 -9.66 5.25
N GLY A 158 13.21 -9.21 5.40
CA GLY A 158 12.16 -9.88 6.15
C GLY A 158 12.16 -9.67 7.66
N SER A 159 13.14 -8.94 8.21
CA SER A 159 13.13 -8.60 9.63
C SER A 159 12.03 -7.58 9.95
N ILE A 160 11.34 -7.76 11.07
CA ILE A 160 10.25 -6.86 11.47
C ILE A 160 10.79 -5.51 11.93
N ALA A 161 10.29 -4.44 11.33
CA ALA A 161 10.60 -3.06 11.70
C ALA A 161 9.52 -2.47 12.63
N ALA A 162 8.25 -2.81 12.42
CA ALA A 162 7.13 -2.46 13.29
C ALA A 162 5.99 -3.49 13.18
N GLY A 163 5.20 -3.64 14.23
CA GLY A 163 4.07 -4.57 14.29
C GLY A 163 4.42 -6.00 14.75
N PRO A 164 3.51 -6.98 14.52
CA PRO A 164 2.16 -6.79 13.99
C PRO A 164 1.33 -5.85 14.88
N PHE A 165 0.49 -5.01 14.28
CA PHE A 165 -0.36 -4.04 14.96
C PHE A 165 -1.77 -4.02 14.36
N PRO A 166 -2.80 -3.64 15.16
CA PRO A 166 -4.16 -3.50 14.66
C PRO A 166 -4.32 -2.30 13.72
N LEU A 167 -5.04 -2.50 12.63
CA LEU A 167 -5.51 -1.43 11.74
C LEU A 167 -6.70 -0.67 12.36
N GLY A 168 -7.52 -1.34 13.16
CA GLY A 168 -8.58 -0.77 13.99
C GLY A 168 -8.73 -1.55 15.30
N LEU A 169 -9.39 -0.98 16.32
CA LEU A 169 -9.59 -1.64 17.62
C LEU A 169 -11.05 -2.04 17.87
N PRO A 170 -11.29 -3.13 18.61
CA PRO A 170 -12.65 -3.57 18.90
C PRO A 170 -13.33 -2.73 19.99
N GLY A 171 -14.44 -2.07 19.65
CA GLY A 171 -15.31 -1.36 20.59
C GLY A 171 -14.83 0.05 20.96
N VAL A 172 -13.78 0.53 20.33
CA VAL A 172 -13.25 1.89 20.49
C VAL A 172 -12.45 2.28 19.25
N ALA A 173 -12.52 3.55 18.85
CA ALA A 173 -11.67 4.08 17.80
C ALA A 173 -10.19 4.01 18.22
N GLY A 174 -9.37 3.35 17.40
CA GLY A 174 -7.92 3.25 17.64
C GLY A 174 -7.22 2.40 16.59
N GLY A 175 -5.99 1.97 16.86
CA GLY A 175 -5.16 1.27 15.87
C GLY A 175 -4.57 2.22 14.83
N PHE A 176 -4.13 1.68 13.70
CA PHE A 176 -3.46 2.46 12.65
C PHE A 176 -4.40 3.48 11.99
N PHE A 177 -5.62 3.10 11.63
CA PHE A 177 -6.59 4.00 10.98
C PHE A 177 -7.51 4.72 11.98
N ASN A 178 -7.38 4.47 13.28
CA ASN A 178 -8.22 5.05 14.32
C ASN A 178 -9.71 4.70 14.16
N GLU A 179 -9.99 3.41 13.92
CA GLU A 179 -11.31 2.88 13.62
C GLU A 179 -11.83 1.92 14.70
N ASP A 180 -13.15 1.89 14.91
CA ASP A 180 -13.84 0.94 15.79
C ASP A 180 -14.43 -0.22 14.97
N ILE A 181 -13.76 -1.36 15.00
CA ILE A 181 -14.10 -2.50 14.14
C ILE A 181 -15.36 -3.25 14.57
N LEU A 182 -15.98 -2.90 15.71
CA LEU A 182 -17.27 -3.48 16.12
C LEU A 182 -18.46 -2.63 15.69
N ASN A 183 -18.24 -1.34 15.44
CA ASN A 183 -19.27 -0.43 14.95
C ASN A 183 -19.07 -0.07 13.47
N ASN A 184 -17.90 -0.34 12.91
CA ASN A 184 -17.58 -0.09 11.51
C ASN A 184 -17.09 -1.38 10.84
N LEU A 185 -17.49 -1.58 9.58
CA LEU A 185 -16.87 -2.56 8.71
C LEU A 185 -15.63 -1.92 8.09
N VAL A 186 -14.45 -2.33 8.53
CA VAL A 186 -13.17 -1.92 7.94
C VAL A 186 -12.65 -3.07 7.09
N SER A 187 -12.29 -2.82 5.83
CA SER A 187 -11.92 -3.87 4.87
C SER A 187 -11.06 -3.31 3.74
N ASP A 188 -10.67 -4.18 2.80
CA ASP A 188 -9.93 -3.87 1.58
C ASP A 188 -8.65 -3.04 1.79
N PRO A 189 -7.72 -3.46 2.68
CA PRO A 189 -6.49 -2.72 2.87
C PRO A 189 -5.68 -2.67 1.57
N ARG A 190 -5.09 -1.51 1.27
CA ARG A 190 -4.14 -1.35 0.16
C ARG A 190 -2.93 -0.58 0.60
N VAL A 191 -1.79 -0.86 -0.03
CA VAL A 191 -0.53 -0.18 0.28
C VAL A 191 0.27 0.08 -0.98
N TYR A 192 0.78 1.30 -1.13
CA TYR A 192 1.54 1.75 -2.28
C TYR A 192 2.77 2.55 -1.85
N PHE A 193 3.83 2.47 -2.64
CA PHE A 193 5.00 3.32 -2.53
C PHE A 193 5.24 4.05 -3.84
N ASP A 194 5.28 5.38 -3.78
CA ASP A 194 5.71 6.21 -4.90
C ASP A 194 7.22 6.48 -4.81
N ALA A 195 7.98 5.84 -5.69
CA ALA A 195 9.43 5.98 -5.76
C ALA A 195 9.89 7.39 -6.17
N SER A 196 9.06 8.17 -6.85
CA SER A 196 9.44 9.51 -7.32
C SER A 196 9.46 10.52 -6.17
N THR A 197 8.47 10.45 -5.28
CA THR A 197 8.34 11.35 -4.12
C THR A 197 8.84 10.72 -2.82
N HIS A 198 9.18 9.43 -2.83
CA HIS A 198 9.47 8.64 -1.63
C HIS A 198 8.30 8.67 -0.63
N THR A 199 7.07 8.65 -1.14
CA THR A 199 5.86 8.71 -0.30
C THR A 199 5.22 7.34 -0.24
N TRP A 200 4.85 6.93 0.97
CA TRP A 200 4.00 5.79 1.20
C TRP A 200 2.54 6.20 1.32
N PHE A 201 1.68 5.38 0.76
CA PHE A 201 0.23 5.49 0.86
C PHE A 201 -0.32 4.15 1.35
N ALA A 202 -1.31 4.20 2.21
CA ALA A 202 -2.12 3.04 2.53
C ALA A 202 -3.58 3.46 2.69
N GLU A 203 -4.52 2.57 2.39
CA GLU A 203 -5.93 2.87 2.56
C GLU A 203 -6.72 1.67 3.07
N VAL A 204 -7.90 1.96 3.62
CA VAL A 204 -8.97 1.00 3.93
C VAL A 204 -10.32 1.59 3.53
N LEU A 205 -11.25 0.72 3.14
CA LEU A 205 -12.67 1.02 3.10
C LEU A 205 -13.24 0.98 4.51
N VAL A 206 -14.13 1.92 4.83
CA VAL A 206 -14.92 1.91 6.06
C VAL A 206 -16.41 2.09 5.75
N GLU A 207 -17.26 1.17 6.20
CA GLU A 207 -18.71 1.37 6.32
C GLU A 207 -19.06 1.58 7.80
N VAL A 208 -19.71 2.70 8.12
CA VAL A 208 -20.22 2.95 9.47
C VAL A 208 -21.53 2.19 9.63
N ILE A 209 -21.57 1.29 10.62
CA ILE A 209 -22.73 0.43 10.87
C ILE A 209 -23.52 0.97 12.06
N SER A 210 -24.83 1.13 11.87
CA SER A 210 -25.76 1.46 12.94
C SER A 210 -26.93 0.48 12.91
N ASN A 211 -27.22 -0.15 14.06
CA ASN A 211 -28.30 -1.15 14.18
C ASN A 211 -28.22 -2.28 13.13
N GLY A 212 -27.00 -2.71 12.79
CA GLY A 212 -26.75 -3.80 11.83
C GLY A 212 -26.90 -3.42 10.35
N ALA A 213 -27.02 -2.12 10.03
CA ALA A 213 -27.08 -1.62 8.65
C ALA A 213 -26.04 -0.51 8.42
N PRO A 214 -25.43 -0.43 7.23
CA PRO A 214 -24.56 0.69 6.88
C PRO A 214 -25.37 1.99 6.81
N VAL A 215 -24.83 3.07 7.38
CA VAL A 215 -25.47 4.40 7.37
C VAL A 215 -24.64 5.45 6.65
N SER A 216 -23.32 5.27 6.57
CA SER A 216 -22.39 6.11 5.81
C SER A 216 -21.15 5.28 5.44
N SER A 217 -20.35 5.77 4.52
CA SER A 217 -19.08 5.14 4.14
C SER A 217 -17.99 6.17 3.88
N HIS A 218 -16.74 5.77 4.10
CA HIS A 218 -15.57 6.57 3.78
C HIS A 218 -14.37 5.71 3.43
N ILE A 219 -13.36 6.36 2.86
CA ILE A 219 -12.00 5.82 2.69
C ILE A 219 -11.12 6.54 3.68
N ASP A 220 -10.32 5.79 4.45
CA ASP A 220 -9.22 6.36 5.18
C ASP A 220 -7.92 6.16 4.40
N LEU A 221 -7.30 7.27 4.01
CA LEU A 221 -6.03 7.33 3.30
C LEU A 221 -4.93 7.77 4.25
N ALA A 222 -4.02 6.86 4.56
CA ALA A 222 -2.79 7.13 5.28
C ALA A 222 -1.67 7.58 4.32
N VAL A 223 -0.97 8.65 4.66
CA VAL A 223 0.14 9.20 3.87
C VAL A 223 1.38 9.40 4.74
N ASN A 224 2.52 8.88 4.28
CA ASN A 224 3.83 9.09 4.91
C ASN A 224 4.85 9.56 3.87
N THR A 225 5.22 10.84 3.95
CA THR A 225 6.12 11.51 3.00
C THR A 225 7.60 11.38 3.34
N SER A 226 7.96 10.63 4.39
CA SER A 226 9.35 10.53 4.85
C SER A 226 10.18 9.47 4.11
N GLY A 227 9.53 8.62 3.32
CA GLY A 227 10.12 7.40 2.75
C GLY A 227 10.34 6.26 3.75
N ASN A 228 10.26 6.53 5.05
CA ASN A 228 10.33 5.49 6.09
C ASN A 228 8.93 5.23 6.69
N PRO A 229 8.30 4.09 6.40
CA PRO A 229 6.95 3.78 6.84
C PRO A 229 6.85 3.52 8.36
N THR A 230 7.98 3.44 9.09
CA THR A 230 7.97 3.33 10.55
C THR A 230 7.81 4.68 11.28
N THR A 231 7.72 5.79 10.53
CA THR A 231 7.53 7.13 11.10
C THR A 231 6.04 7.51 11.09
N ALA A 232 5.73 8.76 11.42
CA ALA A 232 4.35 9.23 11.49
C ALA A 232 3.67 9.24 10.10
N TRP A 233 2.43 8.78 10.07
CA TRP A 233 1.50 8.85 8.96
C TRP A 233 0.42 9.88 9.28
N ASN A 234 -0.04 10.60 8.26
CA ASN A 234 -1.23 11.44 8.34
C ASN A 234 -2.41 10.68 7.76
N ILE A 235 -3.51 10.60 8.49
CA ILE A 235 -4.72 9.91 8.05
C ILE A 235 -5.72 10.95 7.54
N TYR A 236 -6.18 10.76 6.30
CA TYR A 236 -7.17 11.58 5.65
C TYR A 236 -8.41 10.76 5.37
N GLN A 237 -9.57 11.26 5.78
CA GLN A 237 -10.84 10.63 5.48
C GLN A 237 -11.46 11.26 4.23
N ILE A 238 -11.94 10.43 3.31
CA ILE A 238 -12.67 10.82 2.11
C ILE A 238 -14.07 10.24 2.22
N ASP A 239 -15.08 11.10 2.31
CA ASP A 239 -16.48 10.68 2.36
C ASP A 239 -16.91 10.05 1.02
N THR A 240 -17.41 8.82 1.07
CA THR A 240 -17.91 8.07 -0.09
C THR A 240 -19.42 7.83 -0.02
N THR A 241 -20.12 8.47 0.93
CA THR A 241 -21.55 8.31 1.14
C THR A 241 -22.34 8.88 -0.04
N ASP A 242 -23.15 8.03 -0.69
CA ASP A 242 -24.12 8.50 -1.67
C ASP A 242 -25.35 9.10 -0.96
N ALA A 243 -25.42 10.44 -0.94
CA ALA A 243 -26.54 11.16 -0.34
C ALA A 243 -27.89 10.84 -0.99
N ASN A 244 -27.92 10.37 -2.23
CA ASN A 244 -29.13 10.00 -2.94
C ASN A 244 -29.51 8.51 -2.75
N ASN A 245 -28.64 7.71 -2.12
CA ASN A 245 -28.82 6.29 -1.92
C ASN A 245 -28.32 5.83 -0.54
N ALA A 246 -28.78 6.53 0.51
CA ALA A 246 -28.41 6.25 1.89
C ALA A 246 -28.68 4.77 2.26
N GLY A 247 -27.67 4.10 2.82
CA GLY A 247 -27.74 2.69 3.23
C GLY A 247 -27.36 1.68 2.14
N CYS A 248 -26.98 2.13 0.95
CA CYS A 248 -26.40 1.31 -0.10
C CYS A 248 -25.01 1.86 -0.45
N PRO A 249 -23.93 1.43 0.25
CA PRO A 249 -22.58 1.78 -0.19
C PRO A 249 -22.40 1.23 -1.60
N CYS A 250 -22.33 2.13 -2.58
CA CYS A 250 -22.28 1.84 -4.01
C CYS A 250 -20.87 1.40 -4.45
N LEU A 251 -20.18 0.59 -3.65
CA LEU A 251 -18.80 0.18 -3.89
C LEU A 251 -18.69 -1.35 -3.85
N PRO A 252 -19.19 -2.07 -4.88
CA PRO A 252 -19.01 -3.51 -4.98
C PRO A 252 -17.58 -3.91 -5.36
N ASP A 253 -16.77 -2.99 -5.87
CA ASP A 253 -15.35 -3.20 -6.11
C ASP A 253 -14.63 -1.85 -6.20
N TYR A 254 -13.70 -1.60 -5.28
CA TYR A 254 -12.65 -0.64 -5.56
C TYR A 254 -11.82 -1.21 -6.73
N THR A 255 -11.90 -0.67 -7.94
CA THR A 255 -10.98 -1.03 -9.04
C THR A 255 -10.07 0.13 -9.40
#